data_AF-A0A2N3AGW2-F1
#
_entry.id   AF-A0A2N3AGW2-F1
#
_cell.length_a   1.000
_cell.length_b   1.000
_cell.length_c   1.000
_cell.angle_alpha   90.00
_cell.angle_beta   90.00
_cell.angle_gamma   90.00
#
_symmetry.space_group_name_H-M   'P 1'
#
loop_
_entity.id
_entity.type
_entity.pdbx_description
1 polymer ?
#
loop_
_entity_poly.entity_id
_entity_poly.type
_entity_poly.pdbx_seq_one_letter_code
_entity_poly.pdbx_strand_id
1 'polypeptide(L)' 'ISAGNIFGKALTYYANYQTGHTLVGTKAPVIIPSRADKSDVKLNCIAVSILCS' A
#
# COMPACT_ATOMS: atom_id res chain seq x y z
N ILE A 1 1.92 -9.27 12.05
CA ILE A 1 1.01 -8.89 10.93
C ILE A 1 -0.11 -7.98 11.41
N SER A 2 -0.89 -8.36 12.44
CA SER A 2 -2.05 -7.60 12.91
C SER A 2 -1.72 -6.15 13.29
N ALA A 3 -0.64 -5.89 14.04
CA ALA A 3 -0.22 -4.53 14.41
C ALA A 3 0.07 -3.64 13.18
N GLY A 4 0.75 -4.17 12.16
CA GLY A 4 1.05 -3.43 10.94
C GLY A 4 -0.20 -3.13 10.10
N ASN A 5 -1.15 -4.08 10.04
CA ASN A 5 -2.42 -3.86 9.34
C ASN A 5 -3.28 -2.80 10.05
N ILE A 6 -3.37 -2.88 11.38
CA ILE A 6 -4.09 -1.90 12.20
C ILE A 6 -3.47 -0.52 12.02
N PHE A 7 -2.15 -0.42 12.09
CA PHE A 7 -1.43 0.84 11.94
C PHE A 7 -1.63 1.44 10.55
N GLY A 8 -1.44 0.66 9.48
CA GLY A 8 -1.66 1.12 8.11
C GLY A 8 -3.09 1.62 7.88
N LYS A 9 -4.09 0.89 8.39
CA LYS A 9 -5.49 1.33 8.34
C LYS A 9 -5.74 2.58 9.18
N ALA A 10 -5.11 2.70 10.35
CA ALA A 10 -5.28 3.88 11.18
C ALA A 10 -4.74 5.14 10.48
N LEU A 11 -3.61 5.04 9.78
CA LEU A 11 -3.08 6.14 8.97
C LEU A 11 -4.03 6.53 7.83
N THR A 12 -4.60 5.55 7.14
CA THR A 12 -5.53 5.80 6.03
C THR A 12 -6.87 6.37 6.51
N TYR A 13 -7.47 5.83 7.57
CA TYR A 13 -8.83 6.19 7.99
C TYR A 13 -8.89 7.35 9.00
N TYR A 14 -7.96 7.42 9.94
CA TYR A 14 -7.99 8.43 11.00
C TYR A 14 -7.07 9.60 10.71
N ALA A 15 -5.88 9.34 10.17
CA ALA A 15 -4.91 10.39 9.87
C ALA A 15 -5.04 10.95 8.43
N ASN A 16 -5.92 10.38 7.59
CA ASN A 16 -6.14 10.77 6.19
C ASN A 16 -4.84 10.89 5.36
N TYR A 17 -3.83 10.10 5.69
CA TYR A 17 -2.58 10.08 4.93
C TYR A 17 -2.74 9.31 3.62
N GLN A 18 -2.04 9.77 2.60
CA GLN A 18 -1.85 9.00 1.37
C GLN A 18 -0.91 7.83 1.64
N THR A 19 -1.44 6.62 1.45
CA THR A 19 -0.70 5.37 1.67
C THR A 19 -0.52 4.63 0.36
N GLY A 20 0.53 3.81 0.29
CA GLY A 20 0.85 2.92 -0.82
C GLY A 20 1.81 1.84 -0.35
N HIS A 21 1.71 0.65 -0.94
CA HIS A 21 2.52 -0.51 -0.54
C HIS A 21 2.88 -1.37 -1.74
N THR A 22 4.05 -2.00 -1.65
CA THR A 22 4.53 -3.00 -2.60
C THR A 22 5.24 -4.13 -1.87
N LEU A 23 5.28 -5.31 -2.48
CA LEU A 23 6.07 -6.44 -2.00
C LEU A 23 7.50 -6.33 -2.52
N VAL A 24 8.46 -6.57 -1.62
CA VAL A 24 9.89 -6.56 -1.91
C VAL A 24 10.47 -7.97 -1.78
N GLY A 25 11.61 -8.23 -2.42
CA GLY A 25 12.31 -9.52 -2.37
C GLY A 25 11.96 -10.50 -3.50
N THR A 26 11.03 -10.13 -4.38
CA THR A 26 10.74 -10.85 -5.63
C THR A 26 11.56 -10.30 -6.79
N LYS A 27 11.67 -11.05 -7.90
CA LYS A 27 12.41 -10.63 -9.11
C LYS A 27 11.81 -9.39 -9.79
N ALA A 28 10.51 -9.16 -9.62
CA ALA A 28 9.79 -8.01 -10.12
C ALA A 28 8.84 -7.51 -9.01
N PRO A 29 8.49 -6.22 -8.97
CA PRO A 29 7.59 -5.68 -7.96
C PRO A 29 6.19 -6.28 -8.08
N VAL A 30 5.57 -6.61 -6.94
CA VAL A 30 4.22 -7.17 -6.88
C VAL A 30 3.35 -6.30 -5.98
N ILE A 31 2.14 -5.99 -6.43
CA ILE A 31 1.13 -5.26 -5.65
C ILE A 31 -0.08 -6.13 -5.36
N ILE A 32 -0.54 -6.08 -4.12
CA ILE A 32 -1.77 -6.74 -3.66
C ILE A 32 -2.59 -5.71 -2.88
N PRO A 33 -3.32 -4.82 -3.56
CA PRO A 33 -4.18 -3.85 -2.89
C PRO A 33 -5.39 -4.55 -2.24
N SER A 34 -5.88 -3.98 -1.15
CA SER A 34 -7.09 -4.47 -0.50
C SER A 34 -8.32 -4.10 -1.33
N ARG A 35 -9.37 -4.93 -1.27
CA ARG A 35 -10.67 -4.59 -1.87
C ARG A 35 -11.23 -3.26 -1.34
N ALA A 36 -10.99 -2.98 -0.07
CA ALA A 36 -11.46 -1.78 0.61
C ALA A 36 -10.66 -0.51 0.25
N ASP A 37 -9.55 -0.64 -0.46
CA ASP A 37 -8.73 0.51 -0.84
C ASP A 37 -9.41 1.32 -1.95
N LYS A 38 -9.37 2.65 -1.79
CA LYS A 38 -9.82 3.62 -2.80
C LYS A 38 -8.88 3.59 -4.03
N SER A 39 -9.34 4.17 -5.13
CA SER A 39 -8.55 4.30 -6.38
C SER A 39 -7.16 4.88 -6.13
N ASP A 40 -7.08 5.91 -5.30
CA ASP A 40 -5.84 6.68 -5.11
C ASP A 40 -4.76 5.85 -4.42
N VAL A 41 -5.15 5.03 -3.43
CA VAL A 41 -4.22 4.10 -2.77
C VAL A 41 -3.70 3.06 -3.76
N LYS A 42 -4.55 2.56 -4.67
CA LYS A 42 -4.11 1.63 -5.72
C LYS A 42 -3.13 2.27 -6.69
N LEU A 43 -3.36 3.53 -7.07
CA LEU A 43 -2.42 4.29 -7.90
C LEU A 43 -1.10 4.52 -7.17
N ASN A 44 -1.13 4.86 -5.89
CA ASN A 44 0.07 5.01 -5.07
C ASN A 44 0.85 3.69 -4.97
N CYS A 45 0.19 2.54 -4.83
CA CYS A 45 0.86 1.24 -4.86
C CYS A 45 1.60 1.01 -6.18
N ILE A 46 0.98 1.37 -7.32
CA ILE A 46 1.63 1.27 -8.64
C ILE A 46 2.84 2.19 -8.70
N ALA A 47 2.71 3.45 -8.27
CA ALA A 47 3.80 4.41 -8.27
C ALA A 47 4.98 3.93 -7.41
N VAL A 48 4.71 3.47 -6.18
CA VAL A 48 5.74 2.92 -5.28
C VAL A 48 6.40 1.68 -5.89
N SER A 49 5.63 0.80 -6.54
CA SER A 49 6.20 -0.37 -7.24
C SER A 49 7.14 -0.01 -8.37
N ILE A 50 6.84 1.04 -9.13
CA ILE A 50 7.73 1.53 -10.19
C ILE A 50 9.01 2.11 -9.57
N LEU A 51 8.90 2.85 -8.46
CA LEU A 51 10.05 3.43 -7.77
C LEU A 51 10.98 2.37 -7.13
N CYS A 52 10.43 1.23 -6.74
CA CYS A 52 11.18 0.13 -6.13
C CYS A 52 11.67 -0.92 -7.14
N SER A 53 11.42 -0.72 -8.43
CA SER A 53 11.76 -1.69 -9.49
C SER A 53 13.19 -1.54 -10.02
#